data_AF-A0A2U3YUP2-F1
#
_entry.id   AF-A0A2U3YUP2-F1
#
_cell.length_a   1.000
_cell.length_b   1.000
_cell.length_c   1.000
_cell.angle_alpha   90.00
_cell.angle_beta   90.00
_cell.angle_gamma   90.00
#
_symmetry.space_group_name_H-M   'P 1'
#
loop_
_entity.id
_entity.type
_entity.pdbx_description
1 polymer ?
#
loop_
_entity_poly.entity_id
_entity_poly.type
_entity_poly.pdbx_seq_one_letter_code
_entity_poly.pdbx_strand_id
1 'polypeptide(L)'
;MVAHFLQSLTHRLVLGGELVYHRRPGEEGAILTLAGKYSAVHWVATLNVGSGGAHASYYHRANEQVQVGVEFEANTRLQDTTFSFGYHLTLPQANMVFRGLVDSNWCVGAVLEKKMPPLPVTLALGAFLNHWRNRFHCGFSITVG
;
A
#
# COMPACT_ATOMS: atom_id res chain seq x y z
N MET A 1 24.56 -8.45 2.78
CA MET A 1 24.71 -7.16 3.49
C MET A 1 23.65 -6.22 2.97
N VAL A 2 23.03 -5.42 3.83
CA VAL A 2 22.05 -4.41 3.43
C VAL A 2 22.50 -3.06 4.00
N ALA A 3 22.52 -2.03 3.17
CA ALA A 3 22.80 -0.66 3.57
C ALA A 3 21.66 0.23 3.08
N HIS A 4 21.14 1.10 3.95
CA HIS A 4 20.12 2.08 3.60
C HIS A 4 20.61 3.47 3.95
N PHE A 5 20.32 4.42 3.08
CA PHE A 5 20.62 5.83 3.28
C PHE A 5 19.41 6.65 2.85
N LEU A 6 18.91 7.51 3.73
CA LEU A 6 17.83 8.45 3.42
C LEU A 6 18.21 9.81 4.00
N GLN A 7 18.20 10.83 3.16
CA GLN A 7 18.54 12.19 3.54
C GLN A 7 17.46 13.17 3.06
N SER A 8 17.04 14.04 3.97
CA SER A 8 16.14 15.15 3.65
C SER A 8 16.94 16.24 2.96
N LEU A 9 16.63 16.51 1.68
CA LEU A 9 17.24 17.59 0.91
C LEU A 9 16.50 18.91 1.12
N THR A 10 15.18 18.86 1.32
CA THR A 10 14.35 20.01 1.66
C THR A 10 13.30 19.60 2.68
N HIS A 11 12.59 20.56 3.27
CA HIS A 11 11.50 20.28 4.23
C HIS A 11 10.39 19.36 3.68
N ARG A 12 10.32 19.17 2.35
CA ARG A 12 9.29 18.35 1.69
C ARG A 12 9.86 17.17 0.90
N LEU A 13 11.14 17.18 0.53
CA LEU A 13 11.76 16.15 -0.30
C LEU A 13 12.85 15.38 0.47
N VAL A 14 12.66 14.07 0.56
CA VAL A 14 13.63 13.12 1.09
C VAL A 14 14.05 12.20 -0.05
N LEU A 15 15.35 12.11 -0.31
CA LEU A 15 15.91 11.16 -1.27
C LEU A 15 16.86 10.21 -0.55
N GLY A 16 17.04 9.03 -1.11
CA GLY A 16 17.87 8.01 -0.52
C GLY A 16 18.15 6.86 -1.48
N GLY A 17 18.85 5.86 -0.95
CA GLY A 17 19.12 4.63 -1.64
C GLY A 17 19.27 3.47 -0.67
N GLU A 18 18.98 2.29 -1.17
CA GLU A 18 19.16 1.01 -0.52
C GLU A 18 20.07 0.15 -1.40
N LEU A 19 21.10 -0.42 -0.80
CA LEU A 19 22.01 -1.37 -1.42
C LEU A 19 21.89 -2.71 -0.71
N VAL A 20 21.37 -3.70 -1.42
CA VAL A 20 21.25 -5.08 -0.95
C VAL A 20 22.27 -5.93 -1.72
N TYR A 21 23.30 -6.39 -1.01
CA TYR A 21 24.26 -7.35 -1.52
C TYR A 21 23.89 -8.76 -1.06
N HIS A 22 23.59 -9.64 -2.02
CA HIS A 22 23.37 -11.06 -1.77
C HIS A 22 24.54 -11.89 -2.33
N ARG A 23 25.00 -12.87 -1.56
CA ARG A 23 26.05 -13.80 -1.98
C ARG A 23 25.58 -15.21 -1.70
N ARG A 24 25.24 -15.95 -2.75
CA ARG A 24 24.97 -17.39 -2.72
C ARG A 24 26.15 -18.12 -3.36
N PRO A 25 26.44 -19.38 -2.99
CA PRO A 25 27.51 -20.13 -3.65
C PRO A 25 27.18 -20.26 -5.15
N GLY A 26 27.97 -19.60 -6.00
CA GLY A 26 27.78 -19.56 -7.46
C GLY A 26 27.02 -18.35 -8.01
N GLU A 27 26.46 -17.47 -7.16
CA GLU A 27 25.71 -16.29 -7.61
C GLU A 27 25.98 -15.09 -6.67
N GLU A 28 26.67 -14.07 -7.20
CA GLU A 28 26.90 -12.80 -6.52
C GLU A 28 26.07 -11.71 -7.20
N GLY A 29 25.36 -10.91 -6.40
CA GLY A 29 24.57 -9.81 -6.93
C GLY A 29 24.47 -8.64 -5.96
N ALA A 30 24.38 -7.45 -6.53
CA ALA A 30 24.09 -6.23 -5.82
C ALA A 30 22.83 -5.60 -6.43
N ILE A 31 21.85 -5.29 -5.58
CA ILE A 31 20.65 -4.57 -5.96
C ILE A 31 20.77 -3.19 -5.35
N LEU A 32 20.87 -2.18 -6.20
CA LEU A 32 20.75 -0.79 -5.80
C LEU A 32 19.33 -0.32 -6.11
N THR A 33 18.67 0.25 -5.12
CA THR A 33 17.35 0.85 -5.21
C THR A 33 17.47 2.31 -4.78
N LEU A 34 17.10 3.24 -5.64
CA LEU A 34 16.95 4.65 -5.29
C LEU A 34 15.53 4.86 -4.77
N ALA A 35 15.39 5.65 -3.70
CA ALA A 35 14.11 5.97 -3.08
C ALA A 35 13.93 7.48 -2.99
N GLY A 36 12.73 7.94 -3.29
CA GLY A 36 12.33 9.33 -3.19
C GLY A 36 10.97 9.44 -2.52
N LYS A 37 10.84 10.39 -1.60
CA LYS A 37 9.59 10.74 -0.94
C LYS A 37 9.38 12.24 -0.99
N TYR A 38 8.21 12.64 -1.48
CA TYR A 38 7.76 14.02 -1.48
C TYR A 38 6.51 14.16 -0.61
N SER A 39 6.61 14.95 0.44
CA SER A 39 5.53 15.21 1.40
C SER A 39 5.01 16.64 1.24
N ALA A 40 3.77 16.76 0.76
CA ALA A 40 3.00 18.00 0.75
C ALA A 40 2.02 18.04 1.92
N VAL A 41 1.24 19.13 2.02
CA VAL A 41 0.29 19.35 3.13
C VAL A 41 -0.84 18.31 3.13
N HIS A 42 -1.38 17.98 1.95
CA HIS A 42 -2.55 17.09 1.80
C HIS A 42 -2.22 15.77 1.10
N TRP A 43 -1.01 15.61 0.58
CA TRP A 43 -0.63 14.42 -0.18
C TRP A 43 0.84 14.08 -0.01
N VAL A 44 1.16 12.81 -0.22
CA VAL A 44 2.51 12.27 -0.18
C VAL A 44 2.70 11.40 -1.41
N ALA A 45 3.80 11.59 -2.13
CA ALA A 45 4.21 10.70 -3.21
C ALA A 45 5.52 10.02 -2.82
N THR A 46 5.65 8.75 -3.14
CA THR A 46 6.90 8.01 -3.05
C THR A 46 7.22 7.35 -4.38
N LEU A 47 8.51 7.22 -4.68
CA LEU A 47 9.02 6.56 -5.86
C LEU A 47 10.29 5.81 -5.48
N ASN A 48 10.27 4.50 -5.66
CA ASN A 48 11.40 3.63 -5.48
C ASN A 48 11.74 3.01 -6.83
N VAL A 49 13.00 3.09 -7.27
CA VAL A 49 13.44 2.53 -8.55
C VAL A 49 14.76 1.83 -8.33
N GLY A 50 14.83 0.54 -8.66
CA GLY A 50 16.04 -0.24 -8.57
C GLY A 50 16.18 -1.22 -9.73
N SER A 51 17.25 -2.01 -9.71
CA SER A 51 17.48 -3.01 -10.76
C SER A 51 16.41 -4.11 -10.82
N GLY A 52 15.62 -4.29 -9.76
CA GLY A 52 14.51 -5.24 -9.71
C GLY A 52 13.17 -4.71 -10.24
N GLY A 53 13.01 -3.40 -10.39
CA GLY A 53 11.73 -2.79 -10.72
C GLY A 53 11.56 -1.36 -10.20
N ALA A 54 10.38 -0.81 -10.41
CA ALA A 54 9.94 0.47 -9.90
C ALA A 54 8.66 0.32 -9.07
N HIS A 55 8.55 1.07 -7.98
CA HIS A 55 7.35 1.14 -7.16
C HIS A 55 7.06 2.60 -6.86
N ALA A 56 5.90 3.08 -7.29
CA ALA A 56 5.43 4.43 -7.02
C ALA A 56 4.16 4.35 -6.17
N SER A 57 4.05 5.19 -5.15
CA SER A 57 2.79 5.35 -4.43
C SER A 57 2.42 6.81 -4.27
N TYR A 58 1.12 7.08 -4.35
CA TYR A 58 0.53 8.39 -4.19
C TYR A 58 -0.60 8.31 -3.17
N TYR A 59 -0.42 8.97 -2.05
CA TYR A 59 -1.41 9.07 -0.99
C TYR A 59 -1.96 10.49 -0.94
N HIS A 60 -3.28 10.62 -0.91
CA HIS A 60 -3.97 11.90 -0.85
C HIS A 60 -5.08 11.87 0.21
N ARG A 61 -4.98 12.79 1.16
CA ARG A 61 -6.00 13.01 2.19
C ARG A 61 -6.92 14.14 1.75
N ALA A 62 -8.04 13.76 1.13
CA ALA A 62 -9.04 14.73 0.67
C ALA A 62 -9.78 15.38 1.85
N ASN A 63 -10.11 14.60 2.88
CA ASN A 63 -10.76 15.12 4.09
C ASN A 63 -10.37 14.28 5.32
N GLU A 64 -10.83 14.65 6.52
CA GLU A 64 -10.58 13.84 7.72
C GLU A 64 -11.23 12.46 7.64
N GLN A 65 -12.36 12.37 6.93
CA GLN A 65 -13.12 11.15 6.73
C GLN A 65 -12.66 10.36 5.51
N VAL A 66 -12.05 10.99 4.51
CA VAL A 66 -11.78 10.36 3.20
C VAL A 66 -10.30 10.46 2.85
N GLN A 67 -9.67 9.30 2.67
CA GLN A 67 -8.29 9.19 2.21
C GLN A 67 -8.27 8.27 1.00
N VAL A 68 -7.43 8.61 0.03
CA VAL A 68 -7.27 7.86 -1.22
C VAL A 68 -5.80 7.54 -1.39
N GLY A 69 -5.51 6.35 -1.87
CA GLY A 69 -4.18 5.86 -2.14
C GLY A 69 -4.14 5.22 -3.52
N VAL A 70 -3.02 5.41 -4.21
CA VAL A 70 -2.72 4.75 -5.47
C VAL A 70 -1.33 4.17 -5.35
N GLU A 71 -1.17 2.93 -5.77
CA GLU A 71 0.10 2.24 -5.82
C GLU A 71 0.31 1.69 -7.22
N PHE A 72 1.53 1.81 -7.70
CA PHE A 72 1.96 1.31 -8.99
C PHE A 72 3.25 0.54 -8.78
N GLU A 73 3.24 -0.73 -9.11
CA GLU A 73 4.37 -1.62 -9.02
C GLU A 73 4.72 -2.14 -10.41
N ALA A 74 5.96 -1.98 -10.82
CA ALA A 74 6.50 -2.50 -12.07
C ALA A 74 7.72 -3.36 -11.75
N ASN A 75 7.62 -4.65 -12.03
CA ASN A 75 8.67 -5.62 -11.78
C ASN A 75 9.36 -5.97 -13.10
N THR A 76 10.61 -5.55 -13.26
CA THR A 76 11.37 -5.78 -14.50
C THR A 76 11.75 -7.26 -14.67
N ARG A 77 11.91 -8.00 -13.57
CA ARG A 77 12.30 -9.43 -13.61
C ARG A 77 11.15 -10.32 -14.07
N LEU A 78 9.95 -10.04 -13.59
CA LEU A 78 8.74 -10.78 -13.98
C LEU A 78 8.04 -10.18 -15.21
N GLN A 79 8.47 -8.99 -15.65
CA GLN A 79 7.80 -8.17 -16.67
C GLN A 79 6.31 -7.92 -16.35
N ASP A 80 5.99 -7.84 -15.06
CA ASP A 80 4.65 -7.59 -14.56
C ASP A 80 4.51 -6.15 -14.08
N THR A 81 3.37 -5.54 -14.39
CA THR A 81 3.00 -4.22 -13.91
C THR A 81 1.63 -4.31 -13.24
N THR A 82 1.56 -3.94 -11.97
CA THR A 82 0.32 -3.91 -11.20
C THR A 82 0.02 -2.48 -10.79
N PHE A 83 -1.20 -2.06 -11.04
CA PHE A 83 -1.73 -0.78 -10.58
C PHE A 83 -2.85 -1.04 -9.58
N SER A 84 -2.81 -0.39 -8.44
CA SER A 84 -3.74 -0.58 -7.33
C SER A 84 -4.29 0.76 -6.88
N PHE A 85 -5.61 0.86 -6.81
CA PHE A 85 -6.33 2.03 -6.32
C PHE A 85 -7.06 1.64 -5.03
N GLY A 86 -6.83 2.39 -3.96
CA GLY A 86 -7.47 2.17 -2.67
C GLY A 86 -8.10 3.43 -2.11
N TYR A 87 -9.16 3.27 -1.32
CA TYR A 87 -9.75 4.36 -0.56
C TYR A 87 -10.11 3.91 0.85
N HIS A 88 -10.03 4.86 1.77
CA HIS A 88 -10.28 4.67 3.18
C HIS A 88 -11.27 5.73 3.66
N LEU A 89 -12.47 5.28 3.99
CA LEU A 89 -13.60 6.08 4.46
C LEU A 89 -13.81 5.80 5.95
N THR A 90 -13.62 6.81 6.78
CA THR A 90 -13.91 6.77 8.21
C THR A 90 -15.16 7.58 8.48
N LEU A 91 -16.25 6.93 8.90
CA LEU A 91 -17.49 7.58 9.32
C LEU A 91 -17.57 7.58 10.86
N PRO A 92 -17.14 8.66 11.54
CA PRO A 92 -17.17 8.74 12.99
C PRO A 92 -18.60 8.72 13.56
N GLN A 93 -19.56 9.33 12.86
CA GLN A 93 -20.98 9.33 13.27
C GLN A 93 -21.57 7.91 13.37
N ALA A 94 -21.09 7.00 12.52
CA ALA A 94 -21.51 5.61 12.51
C ALA A 94 -20.49 4.68 13.17
N ASN A 95 -19.41 5.17 13.77
CA ASN A 95 -18.32 4.33 14.32
C ASN A 95 -17.86 3.23 13.34
N MET A 96 -17.72 3.60 12.07
CA MET A 96 -17.54 2.68 10.95
C MET A 96 -16.35 3.11 10.10
N VAL A 97 -15.58 2.13 9.63
CA VAL A 97 -14.48 2.32 8.70
C VAL A 97 -14.71 1.41 7.51
N PHE A 98 -14.68 1.98 6.32
CA PHE A 98 -14.78 1.24 5.07
C PHE A 98 -13.50 1.42 4.27
N ARG A 99 -12.92 0.31 3.82
CA ARG A 99 -11.72 0.28 2.98
C ARG A 99 -12.07 -0.42 1.68
N GLY A 100 -11.82 0.23 0.55
CA GLY A 100 -11.96 -0.38 -0.77
C GLY A 100 -10.62 -0.44 -1.48
N LEU A 101 -10.43 -1.46 -2.30
CA LEU A 101 -9.25 -1.67 -3.14
C LEU A 101 -9.71 -2.21 -4.51
N VAL A 102 -9.10 -1.71 -5.57
CA VAL A 102 -9.25 -2.22 -6.93
C VAL A 102 -7.87 -2.30 -7.55
N ASP A 103 -7.52 -3.45 -8.14
CA ASP A 103 -6.26 -3.62 -8.84
C ASP A 103 -6.43 -3.82 -10.36
N SER A 104 -5.34 -3.72 -11.10
CA SER A 104 -5.28 -3.94 -12.56
C SER A 104 -5.42 -5.41 -12.96
N ASN A 105 -5.37 -6.33 -12.00
CA ASN A 105 -5.61 -7.76 -12.21
C ASN A 105 -7.10 -8.12 -12.10
N TRP A 106 -7.98 -7.11 -12.15
CA TRP A 106 -9.42 -7.24 -11.99
C TRP A 106 -9.84 -7.86 -10.64
N CYS A 107 -9.03 -7.64 -9.61
CA CYS A 107 -9.43 -7.92 -8.23
C CYS A 107 -10.04 -6.67 -7.61
N VAL A 108 -11.18 -6.86 -6.98
CA VAL A 108 -11.88 -5.84 -6.20
C VAL A 108 -12.01 -6.37 -4.78
N GLY A 109 -11.62 -5.56 -3.80
CA GLY A 109 -11.67 -5.86 -2.38
C GLY A 109 -12.38 -4.78 -1.61
N ALA A 110 -13.13 -5.16 -0.58
CA ALA A 110 -13.73 -4.25 0.37
C ALA A 110 -13.67 -4.83 1.78
N VAL A 111 -13.38 -3.98 2.77
CA VAL A 111 -13.42 -4.30 4.19
C VAL A 111 -14.22 -3.24 4.92
N LEU A 112 -15.25 -3.69 5.64
CA LEU A 112 -16.11 -2.88 6.47
C LEU A 112 -15.87 -3.24 7.94
N GLU A 113 -15.32 -2.31 8.71
CA GLU A 113 -15.17 -2.41 10.15
C GLU A 113 -16.25 -1.56 10.84
N LYS A 114 -16.98 -2.13 11.79
CA LYS A 114 -18.03 -1.47 12.56
C LYS A 114 -17.79 -1.71 14.04
N LYS A 115 -17.60 -0.63 14.78
CA LYS A 115 -17.56 -0.67 16.25
C LYS A 115 -18.98 -0.54 16.80
N MET A 116 -19.32 -1.36 17.79
CA MET A 116 -20.67 -1.46 18.34
C MET A 116 -20.71 -1.04 19.82
N PRO A 117 -20.68 0.27 20.15
CA PRO A 117 -20.90 0.73 21.52
C PRO A 117 -22.33 0.35 21.99
N PRO A 118 -22.54 0.00 23.28
CA PRO A 118 -21.62 0.10 24.43
C PRO A 118 -20.65 -1.09 24.60
N LEU A 119 -20.75 -2.11 23.76
CA LEU A 119 -19.87 -3.28 23.84
C LEU A 119 -18.51 -2.94 23.20
N PRO A 120 -17.37 -3.37 23.76
CA PRO A 120 -16.06 -3.14 23.15
C PRO A 120 -15.81 -4.13 22.01
N VAL A 121 -16.78 -4.30 21.12
CA VAL A 121 -16.74 -5.26 20.01
C VAL A 121 -16.62 -4.51 18.70
N THR A 122 -15.68 -4.95 17.87
CA THR A 122 -15.50 -4.50 16.49
C THR A 122 -15.78 -5.67 15.56
N LEU A 123 -16.81 -5.52 14.72
CA LEU A 123 -17.09 -6.45 13.63
C LEU A 123 -16.35 -5.98 12.37
N ALA A 124 -15.56 -6.84 11.76
CA ALA A 124 -14.96 -6.61 10.46
C ALA A 124 -15.55 -7.60 9.45
N LEU A 125 -16.01 -7.10 8.31
CA LEU A 125 -16.53 -7.87 7.18
C LEU A 125 -15.65 -7.58 5.98
N GLY A 126 -15.04 -8.60 5.39
CA GLY A 126 -14.17 -8.48 4.23
C GLY A 126 -14.69 -9.31 3.06
N ALA A 127 -14.62 -8.78 1.86
CA ALA A 127 -14.92 -9.50 0.62
C ALA A 127 -13.91 -9.13 -0.46
N PHE A 128 -13.38 -10.13 -1.15
CA PHE A 128 -12.44 -10.00 -2.26
C PHE A 128 -12.93 -10.84 -3.43
N LEU A 129 -13.09 -10.21 -4.58
CA LEU A 129 -13.54 -10.81 -5.82
C LEU A 129 -12.45 -10.64 -6.86
N ASN A 130 -11.95 -11.74 -7.41
CA ASN A 130 -11.10 -11.72 -8.59
C ASN A 130 -11.96 -12.11 -9.79
N HIS A 131 -12.28 -11.13 -10.65
CA HIS A 131 -13.12 -11.36 -11.84
C HIS A 131 -12.43 -12.24 -12.88
N TRP A 132 -11.11 -12.13 -13.04
CA TRP A 132 -10.39 -12.90 -14.05
C TRP A 132 -10.36 -14.40 -13.72
N ARG A 133 -10.14 -14.73 -12.44
CA ARG A 133 -10.07 -16.11 -11.95
C ARG A 133 -11.41 -16.64 -11.44
N ASN A 134 -12.48 -15.84 -11.49
CA ASN A 134 -13.80 -16.15 -10.93
C ASN A 134 -13.73 -16.69 -9.48
N ARG A 135 -12.86 -16.10 -8.65
CA ARG A 135 -12.71 -16.50 -7.25
C ARG A 135 -13.21 -15.41 -6.32
N PHE A 136 -14.15 -15.78 -5.47
CA PHE A 136 -14.69 -14.92 -4.42
C PHE A 136 -14.27 -15.45 -3.06
N HIS A 137 -13.71 -14.58 -2.23
CA HIS A 137 -13.36 -14.86 -0.85
C HIS A 137 -14.05 -13.85 0.04
N CYS A 138 -14.85 -14.32 0.98
CA CYS A 138 -15.43 -13.48 2.02
C CYS A 138 -15.02 -13.99 3.38
N GLY A 139 -14.86 -13.08 4.33
CA GLY A 139 -14.54 -13.40 5.70
C GLY A 139 -15.16 -12.39 6.64
N PHE A 140 -15.34 -12.79 7.88
CA PHE A 140 -15.70 -11.88 8.95
C PHE A 140 -14.77 -12.14 10.14
N SER A 141 -14.51 -11.09 10.90
CA SER A 141 -13.73 -11.16 12.13
C SER A 141 -14.46 -10.37 13.19
N ILE A 142 -14.41 -10.87 14.41
CA ILE A 142 -14.94 -10.18 15.59
C ILE A 142 -13.76 -9.99 16.52
N THR A 143 -13.45 -8.74 16.81
CA THR A 143 -12.40 -8.38 17.77
C THR A 143 -13.06 -7.81 19.01
N VAL A 144 -12.82 -8.44 20.16
CA VAL A 144 -13.22 -7.92 21.47
C VAL A 144 -12.01 -7.19 22.05
N GLY A 145 -12.18 -5.90 22.35
CA GLY A 145 -11.18 -5.04 22.99
C GLY A 145 -11.47 -4.79 24.46
#